data_AF-A0A7K0LT81-F1
#
_entry.id   AF-A0A7K0LT81-F1
#
_cell.length_a   1.000
_cell.length_b   1.000
_cell.length_c   1.000
_cell.angle_alpha   90.00
_cell.angle_beta   90.00
_cell.angle_gamma   90.00
#
_symmetry.space_group_name_H-M   'P 1'
#
loop_
_entity.id
_entity.type
_entity.pdbx_description
1 polymer ?
#
loop_
_entity_poly.entity_id
_entity_poly.type
_entity_poly.pdbx_seq_one_letter_code
_entity_poly.pdbx_strand_id
1 'polypeptide(L)'
;PFLADDPGVDSGLMIAQYTQAALVSENKRLAVPASVDSIPSSAMQEDHVSMGWHAARKLRLSVGNLTKILAIELVAAARAIDLRAPLQPSASSSAVMGRLRATVPGPGPDRFLAPELNEAERFVRALAFE
;
A
#
# COMPACT_ATOMS: atom_id res chain seq x y z
N PRO A 1 0.34 10.09 19.38
CA PRO A 1 -0.74 9.45 18.59
C PRO A 1 -0.45 9.57 17.09
N PHE A 2 -0.87 8.63 16.25
CA PHE A 2 -0.69 8.67 14.77
C PHE A 2 0.73 8.94 14.25
N LEU A 3 1.75 8.72 15.08
CA LEU A 3 3.15 9.08 14.81
C LEU A 3 3.34 10.59 14.49
N ALA A 4 2.43 11.45 14.95
CA ALA A 4 2.55 12.91 14.82
C ALA A 4 3.77 13.46 15.57
N ASP A 5 4.31 14.58 15.10
CA ASP A 5 5.45 15.27 15.71
C ASP A 5 4.99 16.08 16.93
N ASP A 6 4.00 16.96 16.76
CA ASP A 6 3.28 17.64 17.86
C ASP A 6 1.78 17.25 17.90
N PRO A 7 1.40 16.22 18.69
CA PRO A 7 0.02 15.74 18.75
C PRO A 7 -0.99 16.82 19.19
N GLY A 8 -1.98 17.08 18.34
CA GLY A 8 -3.04 18.08 18.56
C GLY A 8 -2.94 19.24 17.58
N VAL A 9 -1.73 19.63 17.21
CA VAL A 9 -1.46 20.53 16.08
C VAL A 9 -1.29 19.71 14.80
N ASP A 10 -0.49 18.65 14.86
CA ASP A 10 -0.23 17.75 13.75
C ASP A 10 -1.16 16.51 13.79
N SER A 11 -1.61 16.11 12.60
CA SER A 11 -2.34 14.87 12.34
C SER A 11 -1.42 13.67 12.12
N GLY A 12 -0.15 13.90 11.78
CA GLY A 12 0.82 12.86 11.48
C GLY A 12 0.35 11.96 10.34
N LEU A 13 0.32 10.64 10.56
CA LEU A 13 -0.07 9.65 9.56
C LEU A 13 -1.56 9.26 9.61
N MET A 14 -2.41 10.03 10.28
CA MET A 14 -3.85 9.74 10.40
C MET A 14 -4.52 9.57 9.01
N ILE A 15 -4.29 10.49 8.09
CA ILE A 15 -4.91 10.43 6.75
C ILE A 15 -4.30 9.31 5.89
N ALA A 16 -3.02 8.96 6.10
CA ALA A 16 -2.41 7.80 5.44
C ALA A 16 -3.15 6.50 5.80
N GLN A 17 -3.53 6.36 7.08
CA GLN A 17 -4.34 5.23 7.54
C GLN A 17 -5.70 5.19 6.83
N TYR A 18 -6.34 6.34 6.58
CA TYR A 18 -7.64 6.41 5.90
C TYR A 18 -7.51 5.93 4.45
N THR A 19 -6.46 6.36 3.75
CA THR A 19 -6.12 5.87 2.41
C THR A 19 -5.91 4.36 2.42
N GLN A 20 -5.11 3.85 3.35
CA GLN A 20 -4.88 2.41 3.48
C GLN A 20 -6.18 1.63 3.72
N ALA A 21 -7.05 2.12 4.60
CA ALA A 21 -8.34 1.49 4.89
C ALA A 21 -9.26 1.44 3.66
N ALA A 22 -9.31 2.53 2.87
CA ALA A 22 -10.07 2.57 1.62
C ALA A 22 -9.57 1.54 0.60
N LEU A 23 -8.25 1.44 0.40
CA LEU A 23 -7.63 0.47 -0.52
C LEU A 23 -7.89 -0.98 -0.08
N VAL A 24 -7.82 -1.26 1.23
CA VAL A 24 -8.16 -2.58 1.79
C VAL A 24 -9.64 -2.90 1.54
N SER A 25 -10.54 -1.94 1.74
CA SER A 25 -11.97 -2.12 1.50
C SER A 25 -12.28 -2.42 0.03
N GLU A 26 -11.63 -1.71 -0.89
CA GLU A 26 -11.73 -1.99 -2.33
C GLU A 26 -11.25 -3.41 -2.67
N ASN A 27 -10.11 -3.84 -2.10
CA ASN A 27 -9.61 -5.19 -2.30
C ASN A 27 -10.59 -6.26 -1.80
N LYS A 28 -11.33 -6.02 -0.71
CA LYS A 28 -12.39 -6.93 -0.26
C LYS A 28 -13.51 -7.10 -1.29
N ARG A 29 -13.85 -6.05 -2.06
CA ARG A 29 -14.84 -6.13 -3.14
C ARG A 29 -14.27 -6.87 -4.36
N LEU A 30 -13.00 -6.64 -4.68
CA LEU A 30 -12.30 -7.34 -5.76
C LEU A 30 -12.09 -8.84 -5.47
N ALA A 31 -12.12 -9.27 -4.20
CA ALA A 31 -11.86 -10.66 -3.81
C ALA A 31 -12.97 -11.67 -4.15
N VAL A 32 -14.17 -11.23 -4.58
CA VAL A 32 -15.20 -12.16 -5.09
C VAL A 32 -14.62 -12.93 -6.29
N PRO A 33 -14.68 -14.27 -6.36
CA PRO A 33 -14.12 -14.98 -7.51
C PRO A 33 -14.89 -14.60 -8.79
N ALA A 34 -14.18 -14.25 -9.87
CA ALA A 34 -14.84 -13.99 -11.16
C ALA A 34 -15.33 -15.28 -11.82
N SER A 35 -14.67 -16.41 -11.54
CA SER A 35 -14.92 -17.71 -12.15
C SER A 35 -16.16 -18.44 -11.65
N VAL A 36 -16.88 -17.89 -10.65
CA VAL A 36 -18.17 -18.45 -10.22
C VAL A 36 -19.34 -17.84 -10.98
N ASP A 37 -19.07 -16.88 -11.87
CA ASP A 37 -20.02 -16.27 -12.78
C ASP A 37 -19.83 -16.82 -14.20
N SER A 38 -20.92 -16.98 -14.95
CA SER A 38 -20.93 -17.45 -16.33
C SER A 38 -22.18 -16.92 -17.02
N ILE A 39 -22.00 -16.27 -18.17
CA ILE A 39 -23.11 -15.80 -19.00
C ILE A 39 -23.08 -16.63 -20.29
N PRO A 40 -24.10 -17.47 -20.55
CA PRO A 40 -24.19 -18.23 -21.78
C PRO A 40 -24.15 -17.32 -23.00
N SER A 41 -23.34 -17.71 -23.98
CA SER A 41 -23.22 -17.01 -25.25
C SER A 41 -23.56 -17.95 -26.41
N SER A 42 -23.55 -17.42 -27.63
CA SER A 42 -23.76 -18.22 -28.85
C SER A 42 -25.02 -19.11 -28.79
N ALA A 43 -26.15 -18.56 -28.33
CA ALA A 43 -27.42 -19.27 -28.16
C ALA A 43 -27.30 -20.59 -27.36
N MET A 44 -26.61 -20.54 -26.20
CA MET A 44 -26.35 -21.68 -25.31
C MET A 44 -25.34 -22.70 -25.84
N GLN A 45 -24.63 -22.45 -26.95
CA GLN A 45 -23.52 -23.32 -27.39
C GLN A 45 -22.28 -23.14 -26.49
N GLU A 46 -22.08 -21.93 -25.99
CA GLU A 46 -21.03 -21.60 -25.02
C GLU A 46 -21.69 -21.25 -23.69
N ASP A 47 -22.25 -22.27 -23.02
CA ASP A 47 -23.04 -22.12 -21.80
C ASP A 47 -22.20 -22.06 -20.51
N HIS A 48 -20.90 -22.36 -20.60
CA HIS A 48 -19.94 -22.24 -19.49
C HIS A 48 -18.67 -21.49 -19.91
N VAL A 49 -18.33 -20.45 -19.16
CA VAL A 49 -17.11 -19.65 -19.37
C VAL A 49 -16.41 -19.35 -18.04
N SER A 50 -15.08 -19.22 -18.07
CA SER A 50 -14.25 -19.06 -16.86
C SER A 50 -14.20 -17.63 -16.30
N MET A 51 -14.64 -16.63 -17.08
CA MET A 51 -14.45 -15.20 -16.78
C MET A 51 -12.98 -14.82 -16.48
N GLY A 52 -12.01 -15.57 -17.02
CA GLY A 52 -10.59 -15.45 -16.66
C GLY A 52 -9.97 -14.06 -16.91
N TRP A 53 -10.42 -13.34 -17.95
CA TRP A 53 -9.99 -11.97 -18.20
C TRP A 53 -10.39 -11.00 -17.07
N HIS A 54 -11.61 -11.16 -16.54
CA HIS A 54 -12.07 -10.36 -15.41
C HIS A 54 -11.30 -10.72 -14.13
N ALA A 55 -11.01 -12.01 -13.92
CA ALA A 55 -10.14 -12.43 -12.82
C ALA A 55 -8.76 -11.75 -12.88
N ALA A 56 -8.11 -11.74 -14.05
CA ALA A 56 -6.80 -11.11 -14.23
C ALA A 56 -6.84 -9.58 -14.00
N ARG A 57 -7.88 -8.90 -14.49
CA ARG A 57 -8.06 -7.44 -14.25
C ARG A 57 -8.23 -7.13 -12.76
N LYS A 58 -9.04 -7.92 -12.06
CA LYS A 58 -9.25 -7.76 -10.61
C LYS A 58 -7.94 -7.97 -9.83
N LEU A 59 -7.19 -9.02 -10.17
CA LEU A 59 -5.88 -9.28 -9.58
C LEU A 59 -4.91 -8.12 -9.79
N ARG A 60 -4.81 -7.59 -11.02
CA ARG A 60 -3.91 -6.46 -11.34
C ARG A 60 -4.22 -5.23 -10.48
N LEU A 61 -5.49 -4.90 -10.31
CA LEU A 61 -5.92 -3.80 -9.43
C LEU A 61 -5.59 -4.08 -7.97
N SER A 62 -5.89 -5.29 -7.47
CA SER A 62 -5.60 -5.67 -6.09
C SER A 62 -4.11 -5.65 -5.74
N VAL A 63 -3.24 -6.08 -6.66
CA VAL A 63 -1.78 -5.98 -6.51
C VAL A 63 -1.34 -4.52 -6.47
N GLY A 64 -1.90 -3.66 -7.33
CA GLY A 64 -1.61 -2.22 -7.30
C GLY A 64 -1.99 -1.56 -5.97
N ASN A 65 -3.15 -1.93 -5.42
CA ASN A 65 -3.60 -1.47 -4.11
C ASN A 65 -2.71 -2.01 -2.99
N LEU A 66 -2.31 -3.29 -3.05
CA LEU A 66 -1.40 -3.90 -2.07
C LEU A 66 -0.05 -3.18 -2.03
N THR A 67 0.52 -2.82 -3.19
CA THR A 67 1.76 -2.04 -3.24
C THR A 67 1.64 -0.72 -2.47
N LYS A 68 0.53 0.01 -2.63
CA LYS A 68 0.28 1.27 -1.92
C LYS A 68 0.09 1.05 -0.42
N ILE A 69 -0.60 -0.03 -0.03
CA ILE A 69 -0.77 -0.42 1.38
C ILE A 69 0.59 -0.66 2.02
N LEU A 70 1.46 -1.46 1.37
CA LEU A 70 2.81 -1.75 1.87
C LEU A 70 3.69 -0.50 1.90
N ALA A 71 3.52 0.43 0.96
CA ALA A 71 4.23 1.70 0.98
C ALA A 71 3.86 2.55 2.20
N ILE A 72 2.57 2.66 2.53
CA ILE A 72 2.10 3.36 3.73
C ILE A 72 2.64 2.68 4.99
N GLU A 73 2.58 1.35 5.05
CA GLU A 73 3.12 0.56 6.16
C GLU A 73 4.62 0.80 6.34
N LEU A 74 5.40 0.80 5.26
CA LEU A 74 6.84 1.05 5.28
C LEU A 74 7.15 2.46 5.82
N VAL A 75 6.41 3.50 5.39
CA VAL A 75 6.57 4.86 5.90
C VAL A 75 6.25 4.94 7.39
N ALA A 76 5.15 4.31 7.82
CA ALA A 76 4.76 4.26 9.23
C ALA A 76 5.80 3.52 10.08
N ALA A 77 6.30 2.37 9.61
CA ALA A 77 7.33 1.59 10.30
C ALA A 77 8.63 2.39 10.43
N ALA A 78 9.10 3.01 9.34
CA ALA A 78 10.32 3.82 9.37
C ALA A 78 10.18 5.02 10.31
N ARG A 79 9.05 5.74 10.28
CA ARG A 79 8.77 6.86 11.20
C ARG A 79 8.71 6.38 12.65
N ALA A 80 8.08 5.24 12.93
CA ALA A 80 8.02 4.67 14.27
C ALA A 80 9.38 4.23 14.81
N ILE A 81 10.28 3.77 13.95
CA ILE A 81 11.66 3.43 14.33
C ILE A 81 12.44 4.70 14.66
N ASP A 82 12.36 5.74 13.82
CA ASP A 82 13.04 7.01 14.07
C ASP A 82 12.61 7.64 15.41
N LEU A 83 11.31 7.61 15.71
CA LEU A 83 10.75 8.11 16.98
C LEU A 83 11.18 7.31 18.22
N ARG A 84 11.85 6.16 18.05
CA ARG A 84 12.40 5.34 19.14
C ARG A 84 13.88 5.62 19.39
N ALA A 85 14.48 6.61 18.73
CA ALA A 85 15.85 7.01 19.01
C ALA A 85 16.07 7.21 20.52
N PRO A 86 17.22 6.77 21.08
CA PRO A 86 18.42 6.30 20.38
C PRO A 86 18.46 4.79 20.04
N LEU A 87 17.36 4.04 20.20
CA LEU A 87 17.32 2.62 19.84
C LEU A 87 17.66 2.41 18.37
N GLN A 88 18.50 1.41 18.09
CA GLN A 88 18.95 1.09 16.74
C GLN A 88 18.19 -0.14 16.21
N PRO A 89 17.66 -0.10 14.98
CA PRO A 89 17.04 -1.27 14.37
C PRO A 89 18.12 -2.27 13.91
N SER A 90 17.70 -3.46 13.48
CA SER A 90 18.62 -4.45 12.91
C SER A 90 19.31 -3.94 11.64
N ALA A 91 20.44 -4.55 11.27
CA ALA A 91 21.19 -4.17 10.07
C ALA A 91 20.32 -4.17 8.79
N SER A 92 19.41 -5.13 8.65
CA SER A 92 18.49 -5.21 7.50
C SER A 92 17.51 -4.04 7.47
N SER A 93 16.87 -3.73 8.59
CA SER A 93 15.93 -2.61 8.68
C SER A 93 16.64 -1.26 8.50
N SER A 94 17.84 -1.09 9.07
CA SER A 94 18.69 0.10 8.84
C SER A 94 19.00 0.29 7.35
N ALA A 95 19.34 -0.77 6.64
CA ALA A 95 19.65 -0.69 5.20
C ALA A 95 18.42 -0.27 4.37
N VAL A 96 17.25 -0.84 4.65
CA VAL A 96 16.00 -0.46 3.97
C VAL A 96 15.62 0.99 4.28
N MET A 97 15.66 1.38 5.56
CA MET A 97 15.39 2.77 5.97
C MET A 97 16.38 3.76 5.34
N GLY A 98 17.66 3.42 5.28
CA GLY A 98 18.68 4.24 4.63
C GLY A 98 18.36 4.51 3.16
N ARG A 99 17.94 3.49 2.39
CA ARG A 99 17.51 3.67 1.00
C ARG A 99 16.22 4.49 0.90
N LEU A 100 15.23 4.21 1.75
CA LEU A 100 13.95 4.93 1.77
C LEU A 100 14.14 6.43 2.05
N ARG A 101 15.06 6.78 2.96
CA ARG A 101 15.35 8.16 3.38
C ARG A 101 15.97 9.02 2.28
N ALA A 102 16.42 8.42 1.17
CA ALA A 102 16.86 9.18 0.00
C ALA A 102 15.71 9.98 -0.66
N THR A 103 14.45 9.54 -0.51
CA THR A 103 13.28 10.20 -1.13
C THR A 103 12.14 10.47 -0.15
N VAL A 104 12.07 9.75 0.98
CA VAL A 104 11.01 9.91 1.99
C VAL A 104 11.59 10.41 3.31
N PRO A 105 11.34 11.67 3.71
CA PRO A 105 11.87 12.23 4.95
C PRO A 105 11.32 11.56 6.21
N GLY A 106 12.04 11.74 7.31
CA GLY A 106 11.69 11.19 8.64
C GLY A 106 10.53 11.93 9.34
N PRO A 107 10.42 11.74 10.67
CA PRO A 107 9.49 12.51 11.51
C PRO A 107 9.69 14.02 11.39
N GLY A 108 8.63 14.77 11.69
CA GLY A 108 8.56 16.23 11.57
C GLY A 108 7.10 16.70 11.42
N PRO A 109 6.87 18.02 11.36
CA PRO A 109 5.54 18.61 11.32
C PRO A 109 4.75 18.18 10.09
N ASP A 110 3.44 18.38 10.13
CA ASP A 110 2.54 18.03 9.04
C ASP A 110 2.94 18.68 7.71
N ARG A 111 2.83 17.89 6.65
CA ARG A 111 3.19 18.27 5.28
C ARG A 111 2.33 17.51 4.29
N PHE A 112 2.35 17.95 3.03
CA PHE A 112 1.61 17.26 1.98
C PHE A 112 2.18 15.87 1.73
N LEU A 113 1.48 14.85 2.23
CA LEU A 113 2.00 13.48 2.35
C LEU A 113 1.97 12.68 1.04
N ALA A 114 1.11 13.05 0.09
CA ALA A 114 0.90 12.24 -1.13
C ALA A 114 2.17 12.03 -1.98
N PRO A 115 3.04 13.04 -2.21
CA PRO A 115 4.30 12.84 -2.92
C PRO A 115 5.21 11.82 -2.24
N GLU A 116 5.30 11.83 -0.91
CA GLU A 116 6.11 10.88 -0.13
C GLU A 116 5.57 9.46 -0.21
N LEU A 117 4.24 9.28 -0.14
CA LEU A 117 3.63 7.97 -0.32
C LEU A 117 3.83 7.45 -1.75
N ASN A 118 3.83 8.33 -2.75
CA ASN A 118 4.12 7.96 -4.14
C ASN A 118 5.59 7.54 -4.33
N GLU A 119 6.54 8.19 -3.65
CA GLU A 119 7.94 7.75 -3.63
C GLU A 119 8.11 6.41 -2.91
N ALA A 120 7.44 6.22 -1.77
CA ALA A 120 7.42 4.93 -1.08
C ALA A 120 6.79 3.83 -1.96
N GLU A 121 5.74 4.14 -2.72
CA GLU A 121 5.14 3.20 -3.68
C GLU A 121 6.16 2.81 -4.76
N ARG A 122 6.85 3.78 -5.35
CA ARG A 122 7.93 3.51 -6.32
C ARG A 122 9.01 2.61 -5.73
N PHE A 123 9.42 2.89 -4.50
CA PHE A 123 10.41 2.09 -3.77
C PHE A 123 9.96 0.64 -3.59
N VAL A 124 8.73 0.41 -3.11
CA VAL A 124 8.16 -0.93 -2.95
C VAL A 124 8.06 -1.68 -4.29
N ARG A 125 7.69 -0.98 -5.38
CA ARG A 125 7.65 -1.58 -6.71
C ARG A 125 9.03 -2.02 -7.19
N ALA A 126 10.06 -1.21 -6.98
CA ALA A 126 11.41 -1.53 -7.41
C ALA A 126 11.94 -2.81 -6.73
N LEU A 127 11.68 -2.97 -5.43
CA LEU A 127 12.06 -4.18 -4.68
C LEU A 127 11.40 -5.47 -5.18
N ALA A 128 10.25 -5.38 -5.84
CA ALA A 128 9.56 -6.57 -6.37
C ALA A 128 10.21 -7.14 -7.65
N PHE A 129 11.15 -6.40 -8.25
CA PHE A 129 11.83 -6.77 -9.50
C PHE A 129 13.37 -6.76 -9.38
N GLU A 130 13.92 -6.61 -8.16
CA GLU A 130 15.33 -6.87 -7.81
C GLU A 130 15.45 -8.28 -7.19
#